data_AF-A0A3B8JGB4-F1
#
_entry.id   AF-A0A3B8JGB4-F1
#
_cell.length_a   1.000
_cell.length_b   1.000
_cell.length_c   1.000
_cell.angle_alpha   90.00
_cell.angle_beta   90.00
_cell.angle_gamma   90.00
#
_symmetry.space_group_name_H-M   'P 1'
#
loop_
_entity.id
_entity.type
_entity.pdbx_description
1 polymer ?
#
loop_
_entity_poly.entity_id
_entity_poly.type
_entity_poly.pdbx_seq_one_letter_code
_entity_poly.pdbx_strand_id
1 'polypeptide(L)'
;MGQAGKALRQALETYSISQSSLATALGVDRPIVFRWFHEQTDPTAETVASIVRVLREINPTAANEFIRFYLVGSTQDEEIELTVAPSQKLPKSDTVDVSALSRLFQKKTNSYKYLFFISLLDILKRRQFDVLSPISFREIIIEMLANAWYSHTYFKLSFGLQDKISNKLDSLNIDISDTRIIFQDTDKKHLRRTISDKPIDDIVSDLRRYVPFLLIRPFFEQELKSGKTGRKKRTNPGDDEQEIINLAESLFNAKKPLYRFDASLYRNCSSINLHPDWVSYIENNYSIVRAWVCWEWLKYMQQRNPNVPAVANKLFPPQERGSLNSQKSYWKLILNQTNLQCIYSKQILPPHSFSLDHFLPWSFVAHDQPWNLIPTFPEVNSSKSNYLPDRDYFDEFVRLQHLGLSVSQKIMGNQQWINYVEPYITDLKIAEENNLLDLQIIKSAYESTLTPLVSIAIRQGFTTWSYR
;
A
#
# COMPACT_ATOMS: atom_id res chain seq x y z
N MET A 1 -4.65 -19.00 15.51
CA MET A 1 -6.11 -18.81 15.54
C MET A 1 -6.39 -17.48 14.88
N GLY A 2 -7.07 -17.52 13.75
CA GLY A 2 -7.32 -16.37 12.90
C GLY A 2 -8.38 -15.44 13.46
N GLN A 3 -8.40 -14.24 12.89
CA GLN A 3 -9.25 -13.15 13.34
C GLN A 3 -10.73 -13.39 13.01
N ALA A 4 -11.01 -14.24 12.01
CA ALA A 4 -12.36 -14.52 11.53
C ALA A 4 -13.16 -15.40 12.49
N GLY A 5 -12.59 -16.49 13.01
CA GLY A 5 -13.27 -17.34 14.00
C GLY A 5 -13.63 -16.58 15.27
N LYS A 6 -12.71 -15.71 15.75
CA LYS A 6 -12.94 -14.85 16.92
C LYS A 6 -14.04 -13.83 16.70
N ALA A 7 -13.99 -13.12 15.57
CA ALA A 7 -15.02 -12.16 15.19
C ALA A 7 -16.39 -12.85 15.02
N LEU A 8 -16.40 -14.05 14.46
CA LEU A 8 -17.62 -14.83 14.25
C LEU A 8 -18.23 -15.25 15.58
N ARG A 9 -17.42 -15.80 16.49
CA ARG A 9 -17.90 -16.18 17.83
C ARG A 9 -18.51 -14.97 18.55
N GLN A 10 -17.79 -13.86 18.57
CA GLN A 10 -18.25 -12.62 19.20
C GLN A 10 -19.59 -12.16 18.63
N ALA A 11 -19.72 -12.06 17.31
CA ALA A 11 -20.95 -11.62 16.67
C ALA A 11 -22.13 -12.59 16.90
N LEU A 12 -21.90 -13.90 16.91
CA LEU A 12 -22.97 -14.87 17.15
C LEU A 12 -23.42 -14.86 18.62
N GLU A 13 -22.49 -14.71 19.57
CA GLU A 13 -22.80 -14.63 21.00
C GLU A 13 -23.49 -13.31 21.37
N THR A 14 -22.96 -12.16 20.94
CA THR A 14 -23.52 -10.83 21.23
C THR A 14 -24.99 -10.71 20.79
N TYR A 15 -25.32 -11.23 19.61
CA TYR A 15 -26.66 -11.09 19.02
C TYR A 15 -27.52 -12.36 19.12
N SER A 16 -27.12 -13.33 19.94
CA SER A 16 -27.87 -14.58 20.17
C SER A 16 -28.23 -15.34 18.89
N ILE A 17 -27.34 -15.32 17.89
CA ILE A 17 -27.54 -16.01 16.61
C ILE A 17 -27.00 -17.44 16.75
N SER A 18 -27.88 -18.43 16.57
CA SER A 18 -27.45 -19.83 16.66
C SER A 18 -26.54 -20.23 15.49
N GLN A 19 -25.52 -21.06 15.77
CA GLN A 19 -24.65 -21.65 14.74
C GLN A 19 -25.45 -22.40 13.66
N SER A 20 -26.57 -23.03 14.03
CA SER A 20 -27.47 -23.72 13.10
C SER A 20 -28.14 -22.76 12.12
N SER A 21 -28.61 -21.60 12.60
CA SER A 21 -29.24 -20.58 11.76
C SER A 21 -28.26 -20.01 10.72
N LEU A 22 -27.02 -19.73 11.15
CA LEU A 22 -25.97 -19.30 10.23
C LEU A 22 -25.61 -20.39 9.22
N ALA A 23 -25.50 -21.66 9.65
CA ALA A 23 -25.18 -22.78 8.77
C ALA A 23 -26.24 -22.98 7.68
N THR A 24 -27.52 -22.95 8.05
CA THR A 24 -28.65 -23.05 7.10
C THR A 24 -28.62 -21.91 6.09
N ALA A 25 -28.41 -20.67 6.53
CA ALA A 25 -28.42 -19.51 5.63
C ALA A 25 -27.16 -19.43 4.74
N LEU A 26 -26.04 -20.01 5.16
CA LEU A 26 -24.83 -20.17 4.33
C LEU A 26 -24.90 -21.37 3.37
N GLY A 27 -25.86 -22.29 3.54
CA GLY A 27 -25.93 -23.52 2.76
C GLY A 27 -24.80 -24.50 3.08
N VAL A 28 -24.30 -24.51 4.32
CA VAL A 28 -23.20 -25.37 4.79
C VAL A 28 -23.63 -26.24 5.97
N ASP A 29 -22.94 -27.35 6.19
CA ASP A 29 -23.22 -28.23 7.32
C ASP A 29 -22.86 -27.58 8.67
N ARG A 30 -23.69 -27.77 9.69
CA ARG A 30 -23.49 -27.23 11.06
C ARG A 30 -22.09 -27.50 11.65
N PRO A 31 -21.45 -28.68 11.47
CA PRO A 31 -20.09 -28.93 11.96
C PRO A 31 -19.01 -28.01 11.36
N ILE A 32 -19.27 -27.37 10.22
CA ILE A 32 -18.35 -26.39 9.61
C ILE A 32 -18.39 -25.09 10.42
N VAL A 33 -19.60 -24.56 10.67
CA VAL A 33 -19.80 -23.37 11.50
C VAL A 33 -19.36 -23.60 12.95
N PHE A 34 -19.59 -24.81 13.49
CA PHE A 34 -19.10 -25.20 14.81
C PHE A 34 -17.58 -25.07 14.91
N ARG A 35 -16.84 -25.56 13.91
CA ARG A 35 -15.38 -25.47 13.87
C ARG A 35 -14.90 -24.03 13.78
N TRP A 36 -15.59 -23.17 13.03
CA TRP A 36 -15.28 -21.72 12.99
C TRP A 36 -15.55 -21.02 14.32
N PHE A 37 -16.71 -21.29 14.92
CA PHE A 37 -17.12 -20.70 16.19
C PHE A 37 -16.22 -21.08 17.36
N HIS A 38 -15.79 -22.35 17.41
CA HIS A 38 -14.83 -22.83 18.42
C HIS A 38 -13.38 -22.62 18.02
N GLU A 39 -13.12 -21.83 16.97
CA GLU A 39 -11.78 -21.47 16.50
C GLU A 39 -10.87 -22.68 16.19
N GLN A 40 -11.45 -23.82 15.83
CA GLN A 40 -10.72 -25.04 15.44
C GLN A 40 -10.17 -24.91 14.01
N THR A 41 -10.88 -24.14 13.17
CA THR A 41 -10.47 -23.73 11.82
C THR A 41 -11.01 -22.34 11.55
N ASP A 42 -10.39 -21.55 10.68
CA ASP A 42 -10.95 -20.26 10.25
C ASP A 42 -11.70 -20.38 8.91
N PRO A 43 -12.77 -19.59 8.70
CA PRO A 43 -13.38 -19.45 7.38
C PRO A 43 -12.39 -18.79 6.40
N THR A 44 -12.45 -19.18 5.12
CA THR A 44 -11.64 -18.55 4.06
C THR A 44 -12.08 -17.10 3.81
N ALA A 45 -11.30 -16.30 3.09
CA ALA A 45 -11.65 -14.92 2.78
C ALA A 45 -12.98 -14.79 2.00
N GLU A 46 -13.25 -15.73 1.09
CA GLU A 46 -14.49 -15.82 0.33
C GLU A 46 -15.66 -16.19 1.27
N THR A 47 -15.41 -17.13 2.17
CA THR A 47 -16.38 -17.56 3.18
C THR A 47 -16.70 -16.42 4.15
N VAL A 48 -15.72 -15.59 4.52
CA VAL A 48 -15.91 -14.38 5.33
C VAL A 48 -16.84 -13.40 4.62
N ALA A 49 -16.68 -13.18 3.31
CA ALA A 49 -17.58 -12.34 2.54
C ALA A 49 -19.02 -12.92 2.50
N SER A 50 -19.16 -14.25 2.36
CA SER A 50 -20.46 -14.92 2.45
C SER A 50 -21.08 -14.81 3.84
N ILE A 51 -20.30 -14.97 4.91
CA ILE A 51 -20.72 -14.78 6.30
C ILE A 51 -21.23 -13.35 6.51
N VAL A 52 -20.52 -12.33 6.02
CA VAL A 52 -20.97 -10.93 6.11
C VAL A 52 -22.33 -10.75 5.42
N ARG A 53 -22.48 -11.28 4.21
CA ARG A 53 -23.73 -11.14 3.44
C ARG A 53 -24.90 -11.80 4.18
N VAL A 54 -24.72 -13.03 4.64
CA VAL A 54 -25.75 -13.79 5.35
C VAL A 54 -26.06 -13.16 6.71
N LEU A 55 -25.04 -12.72 7.45
CA LEU A 55 -25.27 -12.01 8.71
C LEU A 55 -26.03 -10.71 8.48
N ARG A 56 -25.84 -9.98 7.36
CA ARG A 56 -26.63 -8.78 7.07
C ARG A 56 -28.12 -9.08 6.91
N GLU A 57 -28.44 -10.26 6.37
CA GLU A 57 -29.83 -10.70 6.20
C GLU A 57 -30.45 -11.18 7.53
N ILE A 58 -29.66 -11.83 8.40
CA ILE A 58 -30.12 -12.31 9.71
C ILE A 58 -30.21 -11.16 10.73
N ASN A 59 -29.14 -10.37 10.85
CA ASN A 59 -29.02 -9.25 11.77
C ASN A 59 -27.94 -8.26 11.26
N PRO A 60 -28.34 -7.12 10.67
CA PRO A 60 -27.42 -6.11 10.13
C PRO A 60 -26.36 -5.62 11.13
N THR A 61 -26.72 -5.51 12.41
CA THR A 61 -25.81 -5.04 13.46
C THR A 61 -24.75 -6.11 13.77
N ALA A 62 -25.13 -7.38 13.82
CA ALA A 62 -24.19 -8.49 13.96
C ALA A 62 -23.19 -8.57 12.81
N ALA A 63 -23.62 -8.27 11.58
CA ALA A 63 -22.73 -8.21 10.43
C ALA A 63 -21.69 -7.08 10.54
N ASN A 64 -22.13 -5.91 10.99
CA ASN A 64 -21.23 -4.76 11.20
C ASN A 64 -20.24 -5.04 12.32
N GLU A 65 -20.68 -5.67 13.41
CA GLU A 65 -19.81 -6.09 14.51
C GLU A 65 -18.81 -7.16 14.05
N PHE A 66 -19.27 -8.16 13.29
CA PHE A 66 -18.39 -9.16 12.69
C PHE A 66 -17.30 -8.52 11.80
N ILE A 67 -17.67 -7.59 10.91
CA ILE A 67 -16.73 -6.84 10.07
C ILE A 67 -15.74 -6.06 10.93
N ARG A 68 -16.25 -5.33 11.94
CA ARG A 68 -15.43 -4.52 12.83
C ARG A 68 -14.39 -5.38 13.55
N PHE A 69 -14.80 -6.46 14.20
CA PHE A 69 -13.88 -7.36 14.88
C PHE A 69 -12.94 -8.06 13.90
N TYR A 70 -13.41 -8.45 12.72
CA TYR A 70 -12.57 -9.12 11.72
C TYR A 70 -11.44 -8.22 11.21
N LEU A 71 -11.71 -6.92 11.00
CA LEU A 71 -10.74 -5.97 10.44
C LEU A 71 -9.85 -5.30 11.48
N VAL A 72 -10.33 -5.10 12.72
CA VAL A 72 -9.67 -4.22 13.70
C VAL A 72 -8.89 -5.00 14.75
N GLY A 73 -9.16 -6.29 14.97
CA GLY A 73 -8.59 -6.98 16.14
C GLY A 73 -9.35 -6.59 17.41
N SER A 74 -9.45 -7.50 18.38
CA SER A 74 -10.09 -7.23 19.68
C SER A 74 -9.25 -6.24 20.49
N THR A 75 -9.50 -4.95 20.30
CA THR A 75 -9.14 -3.91 21.26
C THR A 75 -10.46 -3.36 21.81
N GLN A 76 -10.63 -3.53 23.13
CA GLN A 76 -11.82 -3.09 23.86
C GLN A 76 -11.93 -1.57 23.83
N ASP A 77 -13.19 -1.13 23.87
CA ASP A 77 -13.70 0.21 24.10
C ASP A 77 -13.55 1.22 22.96
N GLU A 78 -14.63 1.32 22.16
CA GLU A 78 -15.32 2.59 21.81
C GLU A 78 -16.42 2.27 20.79
N GLU A 79 -17.67 2.60 21.08
CA GLU A 79 -18.78 2.52 20.10
C GLU A 79 -18.49 3.44 18.91
N ILE A 80 -18.13 2.85 17.76
CA ILE A 80 -18.06 3.56 16.48
C ILE A 80 -19.23 3.05 15.64
N GLU A 81 -20.27 3.87 15.52
CA GLU A 81 -21.34 3.71 14.53
C GLU A 81 -20.74 3.68 13.12
N LEU A 82 -20.59 2.49 12.55
CA LEU A 82 -20.19 2.29 11.15
C LEU A 82 -21.43 2.13 10.27
N THR A 83 -22.15 3.22 10.05
CA THR A 83 -23.00 3.40 8.86
C THR A 83 -22.25 4.20 7.81
N VAL A 84 -21.22 3.64 7.18
CA VAL A 84 -20.55 4.38 6.10
C VAL A 84 -19.99 3.45 5.03
N ALA A 85 -20.61 3.50 3.85
CA ALA A 85 -19.85 3.49 2.60
C ALA A 85 -18.65 4.44 2.77
N PRO A 86 -17.44 4.17 2.27
CA PRO A 86 -16.26 4.97 2.62
C PRO A 86 -16.57 6.45 2.36
N SER A 87 -16.86 7.21 3.42
CA SER A 87 -17.17 8.60 3.26
C SER A 87 -15.83 9.21 2.90
N GLN A 88 -15.73 9.70 1.66
CA GLN A 88 -14.65 10.60 1.24
C GLN A 88 -14.69 11.94 2.01
N LYS A 89 -15.40 12.00 3.14
CA LYS A 89 -15.67 13.20 3.93
C LYS A 89 -15.04 13.03 5.29
N LEU A 90 -14.15 13.96 5.61
CA LEU A 90 -13.55 14.09 6.92
C LEU A 90 -14.65 14.29 8.00
N PRO A 91 -14.48 13.76 9.23
CA PRO A 91 -15.42 13.95 10.33
C PRO A 91 -15.64 15.43 10.60
N LYS A 92 -16.88 15.85 10.82
CA LYS A 92 -17.17 17.27 11.12
C LYS A 92 -16.58 17.65 12.48
N SER A 93 -16.35 18.95 12.67
CA SER A 93 -15.96 19.50 13.96
C SER A 93 -16.53 20.90 14.11
N ASP A 94 -16.97 21.22 15.33
CA ASP A 94 -17.38 22.58 15.71
C ASP A 94 -16.19 23.42 16.20
N THR A 95 -15.03 22.79 16.44
CA THR A 95 -13.84 23.47 16.98
C THR A 95 -12.86 23.91 15.91
N VAL A 96 -12.81 23.22 14.77
CA VAL A 96 -11.83 23.46 13.70
C VAL A 96 -12.47 23.43 12.31
N ASP A 97 -11.90 24.20 11.36
CA ASP A 97 -12.40 24.31 9.99
C ASP A 97 -12.02 23.09 9.12
N VAL A 98 -12.79 22.01 9.26
CA VAL A 98 -12.65 20.77 8.45
C VAL A 98 -12.89 21.06 6.96
N SER A 99 -13.69 22.09 6.64
CA SER A 99 -13.91 22.51 5.26
C SER A 99 -12.60 22.99 4.63
N ALA A 100 -11.84 23.84 5.31
CA ALA A 100 -10.50 24.26 4.87
C ALA A 100 -9.53 23.07 4.76
N LEU A 101 -9.54 22.15 5.73
CA LEU A 101 -8.70 20.94 5.68
C LEU A 101 -9.00 20.10 4.42
N SER A 102 -10.27 19.89 4.08
CA SER A 102 -10.65 19.13 2.88
C SER A 102 -10.12 19.76 1.57
N ARG A 103 -9.74 21.04 1.59
CA ARG A 103 -9.23 21.79 0.43
C ARG A 103 -7.70 21.86 0.34
N LEU A 104 -6.94 21.28 1.27
CA LEU A 104 -5.47 21.32 1.29
C LEU A 104 -4.86 20.97 -0.08
N PHE A 105 -5.45 19.96 -0.73
CA PHE A 105 -5.01 19.43 -2.02
C PHE A 105 -5.88 19.90 -3.18
N GLN A 106 -6.61 21.02 -3.13
CA GLN A 106 -7.32 21.48 -4.34
C GLN A 106 -6.36 21.98 -5.41
N LYS A 107 -5.38 22.80 -5.02
CA LYS A 107 -4.34 23.34 -5.89
C LYS A 107 -3.01 22.64 -5.62
N LYS A 108 -2.63 21.75 -6.54
CA LYS A 108 -1.35 21.00 -6.53
C LYS A 108 -0.84 20.79 -7.97
N THR A 109 0.47 20.68 -8.10
CA THR A 109 1.16 20.29 -9.34
C THR A 109 2.06 19.07 -9.09
N ASN A 110 2.66 19.01 -7.90
CA ASN A 110 3.57 17.97 -7.43
C ASN A 110 3.01 17.24 -6.17
N SER A 111 3.74 16.21 -5.74
CA SER A 111 3.41 15.34 -4.60
C SER A 111 3.55 16.01 -3.23
N TYR A 112 4.20 17.18 -3.17
CA TYR A 112 4.82 17.65 -1.93
C TYR A 112 3.80 17.94 -0.84
N LYS A 113 2.61 18.46 -1.18
CA LYS A 113 1.54 18.69 -0.21
C LYS A 113 1.06 17.38 0.43
N TYR A 114 0.90 16.32 -0.37
CA TYR A 114 0.49 15.01 0.13
C TYR A 114 1.54 14.45 1.08
N LEU A 115 2.80 14.39 0.62
CA LEU A 115 3.91 13.89 1.43
C LEU A 115 4.09 14.71 2.71
N PHE A 116 3.97 16.04 2.64
CA PHE A 116 4.09 16.91 3.81
C PHE A 116 3.00 16.61 4.84
N PHE A 117 1.73 16.54 4.43
CA PHE A 117 0.64 16.26 5.37
C PHE A 117 0.69 14.82 5.91
N ILE A 118 0.99 13.82 5.08
CA ILE A 118 1.22 12.43 5.52
C ILE A 118 2.35 12.38 6.56
N SER A 119 3.41 13.17 6.36
CA SER A 119 4.55 13.24 7.26
C SER A 119 4.19 13.90 8.58
N LEU A 120 3.36 14.96 8.58
CA LEU A 120 2.83 15.53 9.82
C LEU A 120 2.04 14.51 10.63
N LEU A 121 1.18 13.72 9.97
CA LEU A 121 0.42 12.66 10.64
C LEU A 121 1.34 11.58 11.24
N ASP A 122 2.36 11.14 10.49
CA ASP A 122 3.33 10.16 10.98
C ASP A 122 4.14 10.68 12.17
N ILE A 123 4.59 11.93 12.10
CA ILE A 123 5.33 12.58 13.19
C ILE A 123 4.43 12.72 14.43
N LEU A 124 3.19 13.18 14.27
CA LEU A 124 2.23 13.32 15.36
C LEU A 124 1.97 11.98 16.06
N LYS A 125 1.64 10.93 15.30
CA LYS A 125 1.41 9.60 15.87
C LYS A 125 2.66 9.08 16.59
N ARG A 126 3.84 9.27 16.02
CA ARG A 126 5.11 8.87 16.64
C ARG A 126 5.42 9.65 17.92
N ARG A 127 5.01 10.91 18.00
CA ARG A 127 5.13 11.78 19.18
C ARG A 127 3.95 11.64 20.15
N GLN A 128 3.07 10.66 19.97
CA GLN A 128 1.85 10.50 20.80
C GLN A 128 1.03 11.79 20.89
N PHE A 129 0.92 12.48 19.76
CA PHE A 129 0.16 13.74 19.61
C PHE A 129 0.61 14.88 20.53
N ASP A 130 1.86 14.85 21.03
CA ASP A 130 2.44 15.96 21.79
C ASP A 130 2.62 17.22 20.92
N VAL A 131 2.16 18.35 21.44
CA VAL A 131 2.15 19.67 20.81
C VAL A 131 3.13 20.67 21.43
N LEU A 132 3.82 20.29 22.52
CA LEU A 132 4.71 21.21 23.25
C LEU A 132 5.98 21.55 22.48
N SER A 133 6.45 20.62 21.65
CA SER A 133 7.68 20.80 20.86
C SER A 133 7.37 21.14 19.40
N PRO A 134 7.94 22.22 18.84
CA PRO A 134 7.83 22.51 17.42
C PRO A 134 8.28 21.33 16.54
N ILE A 135 7.74 21.25 15.33
CA ILE A 135 8.19 20.28 14.32
C ILE A 135 9.06 21.02 13.31
N SER A 136 10.34 20.68 13.25
CA SER A 136 11.28 21.32 12.31
C SER A 136 10.98 20.93 10.86
N PHE A 137 11.24 21.84 9.92
CA PHE A 137 11.17 21.50 8.50
C PHE A 137 12.11 20.37 8.12
N ARG A 138 13.27 20.26 8.78
CA ARG A 138 14.20 19.15 8.58
C ARG A 138 13.55 17.82 8.91
N GLU A 139 12.89 17.70 10.05
CA GLU A 139 12.19 16.47 10.45
C GLU A 139 11.07 16.12 9.48
N ILE A 140 10.26 17.10 9.08
CA ILE A 140 9.17 16.88 8.11
C ILE A 140 9.74 16.39 6.78
N ILE A 141 10.83 17.00 6.30
CA ILE A 141 11.43 16.65 5.01
C ILE A 141 12.09 15.27 5.05
N ILE A 142 12.73 14.89 6.15
CA ILE A 142 13.22 13.51 6.34
C ILE A 142 12.05 12.51 6.27
N GLU A 143 10.94 12.79 6.93
CA GLU A 143 9.76 11.93 6.90
C GLU A 143 9.09 11.92 5.51
N MET A 144 9.10 13.05 4.77
CA MET A 144 8.61 13.11 3.39
C MET A 144 9.42 12.20 2.46
N LEU A 145 10.75 12.24 2.57
CA LEU A 145 11.65 11.39 1.81
C LEU A 145 11.45 9.92 2.18
N ALA A 146 11.31 9.60 3.48
CA ALA A 146 11.03 8.24 3.93
C ALA A 146 9.69 7.72 3.40
N ASN A 147 8.64 8.55 3.39
CA ASN A 147 7.32 8.22 2.85
C ASN A 147 7.31 8.00 1.33
N ALA A 148 8.18 8.70 0.60
CA ALA A 148 8.30 8.54 -0.85
C ALA A 148 9.27 7.44 -1.28
N TRP A 149 10.17 6.98 -0.40
CA TRP A 149 11.26 6.08 -0.75
C TRP A 149 10.76 4.74 -1.33
N TYR A 150 9.79 4.06 -0.70
CA TYR A 150 9.33 2.77 -1.22
C TYR A 150 8.68 2.90 -2.60
N SER A 151 7.78 3.88 -2.76
CA SER A 151 7.06 4.07 -4.02
C SER A 151 8.02 4.42 -5.17
N HIS A 152 9.02 5.29 -4.94
CA HIS A 152 10.01 5.65 -5.95
C HIS A 152 11.13 4.60 -6.10
N THR A 153 11.85 4.29 -5.03
CA THR A 153 13.11 3.54 -5.10
C THR A 153 12.89 2.03 -5.23
N TYR A 154 11.95 1.46 -4.47
CA TYR A 154 11.67 0.01 -4.45
C TYR A 154 10.67 -0.41 -5.53
N PHE A 155 9.56 0.33 -5.67
CA PHE A 155 8.48 0.04 -6.62
C PHE A 155 8.58 0.78 -7.96
N LYS A 156 9.56 1.67 -8.13
CA LYS A 156 9.85 2.38 -9.39
C LYS A 156 8.67 3.20 -9.94
N LEU A 157 7.80 3.73 -9.07
CA LEU A 157 6.71 4.61 -9.47
C LEU A 157 7.22 5.99 -9.86
N SER A 158 6.63 6.57 -10.90
CA SER A 158 6.88 7.94 -11.33
C SER A 158 6.06 8.94 -10.52
N PHE A 159 6.70 10.01 -10.07
CA PHE A 159 6.03 11.16 -9.43
C PHE A 159 5.68 12.25 -10.48
N GLY A 160 6.06 12.04 -11.75
CA GLY A 160 5.88 13.00 -12.85
C GLY A 160 7.05 13.99 -13.01
N LEU A 161 7.19 14.55 -14.21
CA LEU A 161 8.38 15.31 -14.63
C LEU A 161 8.72 16.55 -13.78
N GLN A 162 7.67 17.25 -13.30
CA GLN A 162 7.83 18.48 -12.51
C GLN A 162 8.17 18.19 -11.05
N ASP A 163 7.88 16.99 -10.57
CA ASP A 163 8.17 16.56 -9.22
C ASP A 163 9.66 16.25 -9.08
N LYS A 164 10.30 16.73 -8.00
CA LYS A 164 11.73 16.52 -7.75
C LYS A 164 12.04 15.60 -6.57
N ILE A 165 11.03 15.03 -5.89
CA ILE A 165 11.26 14.10 -4.78
C ILE A 165 12.09 12.90 -5.24
N SER A 166 11.76 12.32 -6.39
CA SER A 166 12.53 11.24 -7.02
C SER A 166 14.00 11.62 -7.20
N ASN A 167 14.29 12.79 -7.79
CA ASN A 167 15.68 13.25 -7.99
C ASN A 167 16.42 13.45 -6.65
N LYS A 168 15.73 13.96 -5.62
CA LYS A 168 16.32 14.12 -4.29
C LYS A 168 16.65 12.76 -3.68
N LEU A 169 15.75 11.78 -3.77
CA LEU A 169 15.98 10.42 -3.30
C LEU A 169 17.14 9.73 -4.04
N ASP A 170 17.20 9.86 -5.36
CA ASP A 170 18.28 9.29 -6.17
C ASP A 170 19.64 9.87 -5.75
N SER A 171 19.71 11.18 -5.47
CA SER A 171 20.95 11.84 -5.03
C SER A 171 21.47 11.35 -3.66
N LEU A 172 20.62 10.73 -2.84
CA LEU A 172 21.03 10.20 -1.53
C LEU A 172 21.82 8.89 -1.65
N ASN A 173 21.72 8.19 -2.78
CA ASN A 173 22.35 6.88 -2.99
C ASN A 173 22.14 5.94 -1.79
N ILE A 174 20.88 5.73 -1.41
CA ILE A 174 20.50 4.81 -0.33
C ILE A 174 20.56 3.39 -0.90
N ASP A 175 21.31 2.52 -0.22
CA ASP A 175 21.51 1.13 -0.65
C ASP A 175 20.19 0.34 -0.55
N ILE A 176 19.71 -0.13 -1.70
CA ILE A 176 18.49 -0.92 -1.83
C ILE A 176 18.70 -2.40 -1.53
N SER A 177 19.93 -2.84 -1.26
CA SER A 177 20.23 -4.21 -0.86
C SER A 177 20.13 -4.42 0.65
N ASP A 178 19.97 -3.35 1.45
CA ASP A 178 19.74 -3.47 2.90
C ASP A 178 18.34 -4.02 3.18
N THR A 179 18.25 -5.35 3.29
CA THR A 179 17.03 -6.09 3.61
C THR A 179 16.39 -5.65 4.92
N ARG A 180 17.13 -4.99 5.83
CA ARG A 180 16.57 -4.41 7.07
C ARG A 180 15.65 -3.24 6.73
N ILE A 181 16.06 -2.37 5.80
CA ILE A 181 15.21 -1.28 5.30
C ILE A 181 13.97 -1.89 4.64
N ILE A 182 14.12 -2.90 3.79
CA ILE A 182 13.00 -3.36 2.96
C ILE A 182 11.97 -4.18 3.77
N PHE A 183 12.42 -5.03 4.71
CA PHE A 183 11.54 -6.04 5.32
C PHE A 183 11.41 -5.95 6.85
N GLN A 184 12.24 -5.18 7.53
CA GLN A 184 12.29 -5.17 9.00
C GLN A 184 12.03 -3.79 9.62
N ASP A 185 12.01 -2.73 8.80
CA ASP A 185 11.84 -1.33 9.23
C ASP A 185 10.38 -0.88 9.13
N THR A 186 9.47 -1.58 9.81
CA THR A 186 8.02 -1.36 9.71
C THR A 186 7.58 0.06 10.11
N ASP A 187 8.36 0.73 10.96
CA ASP A 187 8.12 2.12 11.37
C ASP A 187 8.96 3.15 10.60
N LYS A 188 9.76 2.73 9.61
CA LYS A 188 10.73 3.54 8.83
C LYS A 188 11.87 4.16 9.66
N LYS A 189 12.15 3.68 10.88
CA LYS A 189 13.17 4.27 11.77
C LYS A 189 14.57 4.18 11.21
N HIS A 190 14.96 3.03 10.66
CA HIS A 190 16.29 2.85 10.06
C HIS A 190 16.44 3.67 8.78
N LEU A 191 15.39 3.74 7.96
CA LEU A 191 15.35 4.56 6.75
C LEU A 191 15.48 6.05 7.08
N ARG A 192 14.72 6.56 8.07
CA ARG A 192 14.84 7.96 8.52
C ARG A 192 16.24 8.28 9.01
N ARG A 193 16.86 7.39 9.79
CA ARG A 193 18.24 7.55 10.25
C ARG A 193 19.20 7.60 9.07
N THR A 194 19.07 6.65 8.14
CA THR A 194 19.89 6.58 6.92
C THR A 194 19.77 7.86 6.09
N ILE A 195 18.56 8.42 5.95
CA ILE A 195 18.35 9.71 5.27
C ILE A 195 19.00 10.85 6.06
N SER A 196 18.83 10.88 7.39
CA SER A 196 19.37 11.94 8.25
C SER A 196 20.90 11.99 8.28
N ASP A 197 21.56 10.84 8.12
CA ASP A 197 23.02 10.71 8.11
C ASP A 197 23.65 11.18 6.77
N LYS A 198 22.83 11.51 5.76
CA LYS A 198 23.28 12.05 4.47
C LYS A 198 23.36 13.59 4.50
N PRO A 199 24.15 14.22 3.62
CA PRO A 199 24.20 15.68 3.48
C PRO A 199 22.91 16.21 2.82
N ILE A 200 21.86 16.41 3.61
CA ILE A 200 20.52 16.77 3.11
C ILE A 200 20.19 18.27 3.17
N ASP A 201 21.13 19.14 3.54
CA ASP A 201 20.83 20.57 3.79
C ASP A 201 20.27 21.29 2.55
N ASP A 202 20.82 21.01 1.37
CA ASP A 202 20.31 21.55 0.11
C ASP A 202 18.90 21.01 -0.21
N ILE A 203 18.65 19.74 0.10
CA ILE A 203 17.34 19.10 -0.08
C ILE A 203 16.32 19.76 0.85
N VAL A 204 16.70 19.99 2.11
CA VAL A 204 15.88 20.67 3.12
C VAL A 204 15.57 22.09 2.68
N SER A 205 16.58 22.86 2.24
CA SER A 205 16.42 24.22 1.73
C SER A 205 15.47 24.28 0.54
N ASP A 206 15.60 23.34 -0.39
CA ASP A 206 14.75 23.26 -1.58
C ASP A 206 13.29 22.91 -1.28
N LEU A 207 13.07 21.85 -0.51
CA LEU A 207 11.73 21.32 -0.23
C LEU A 207 10.96 22.13 0.83
N ARG A 208 11.68 22.94 1.63
CA ARG A 208 11.10 23.98 2.51
C ARG A 208 10.33 25.06 1.75
N ARG A 209 10.67 25.31 0.48
CA ARG A 209 10.04 26.39 -0.29
C ARG A 209 8.58 26.06 -0.58
N TYR A 210 7.73 27.08 -0.56
CA TYR A 210 6.31 27.01 -0.93
C TYR A 210 5.43 26.16 -0.01
N VAL A 211 5.65 24.85 0.09
CA VAL A 211 4.69 23.89 0.62
C VAL A 211 4.34 24.09 2.09
N PRO A 212 5.31 24.27 3.02
CA PRO A 212 4.97 24.51 4.42
C PRO A 212 4.09 25.75 4.61
N PHE A 213 4.17 26.74 3.73
CA PHE A 213 3.39 27.96 3.81
C PHE A 213 2.07 27.83 3.04
N LEU A 214 2.11 27.36 1.79
CA LEU A 214 0.96 27.32 0.89
C LEU A 214 0.04 26.11 1.11
N LEU A 215 0.42 25.14 1.94
CA LEU A 215 -0.47 24.05 2.35
C LEU A 215 -1.68 24.62 3.10
N ILE A 216 -1.46 25.48 4.10
CA ILE A 216 -2.52 26.06 4.94
C ILE A 216 -3.23 27.27 4.32
N ARG A 217 -2.96 27.58 3.05
CA ARG A 217 -3.66 28.66 2.32
C ARG A 217 -5.20 28.57 2.39
N PRO A 218 -5.85 27.39 2.33
CA PRO A 218 -7.31 27.29 2.40
C PRO A 218 -7.96 27.91 3.64
N PHE A 219 -7.22 28.06 4.73
CA PHE A 219 -7.68 28.68 5.98
C PHE A 219 -7.82 30.21 5.88
N PHE A 220 -7.18 30.82 4.88
CA PHE A 220 -7.05 32.27 4.75
C PHE A 220 -7.60 32.82 3.42
N GLU A 221 -8.44 32.06 2.72
CA GLU A 221 -8.89 32.45 1.37
C GLU A 221 -9.65 33.78 1.33
N GLN A 222 -10.36 34.12 2.41
CA GLN A 222 -11.08 35.39 2.52
C GLN A 222 -10.11 36.57 2.69
N GLU A 223 -9.17 36.45 3.62
CA GLU A 223 -8.14 37.46 3.91
C GLU A 223 -7.28 37.74 2.67
N LEU A 224 -6.84 36.67 2.00
CA LEU A 224 -6.02 36.76 0.80
C LEU A 224 -6.77 37.31 -0.42
N LYS A 225 -8.10 37.31 -0.41
CA LYS A 225 -8.93 37.97 -1.46
C LYS A 225 -9.10 39.45 -1.13
N SER A 226 -9.42 39.78 0.13
CA SER A 226 -9.62 41.15 0.59
C SER A 226 -8.33 41.99 0.51
N GLY A 227 -7.16 41.39 0.73
CA GLY A 227 -5.86 42.07 0.59
C GLY A 227 -5.35 42.25 -0.85
N LYS A 228 -6.13 41.82 -1.87
CA LYS A 228 -5.75 41.89 -3.29
C LYS A 228 -6.49 42.96 -4.10
N THR A 229 -7.34 43.77 -3.46
CA THR A 229 -7.90 44.99 -4.04
C THR A 229 -6.79 46.05 -4.20
N GLY A 230 -5.97 45.90 -5.25
CA GLY A 230 -4.90 46.85 -5.62
C GLY A 230 -3.48 46.28 -5.76
N ARG A 231 -3.23 44.99 -5.45
CA ARG A 231 -1.90 44.39 -5.64
C ARG A 231 -1.68 43.94 -7.09
N LYS A 232 -0.59 44.41 -7.70
CA LYS A 232 -0.06 43.87 -8.96
C LYS A 232 0.29 42.38 -8.78
N LYS A 233 0.19 41.63 -9.88
CA LYS A 233 0.59 40.20 -10.02
C LYS A 233 1.90 39.94 -9.27
N ARG A 234 1.99 38.78 -8.59
CA ARG A 234 3.14 38.22 -7.85
C ARG A 234 4.48 38.85 -8.26
N THR A 235 5.03 39.70 -7.40
CA THR A 235 6.25 40.47 -7.69
C THR A 235 7.53 39.70 -7.39
N ASN A 236 7.58 38.96 -6.26
CA ASN A 236 8.73 38.14 -5.88
C ASN A 236 8.32 36.78 -5.26
N PRO A 237 9.17 35.73 -5.34
CA PRO A 237 9.04 34.53 -4.50
C PRO A 237 9.16 34.89 -3.01
N GLY A 238 8.25 34.42 -2.16
CA GLY A 238 8.25 34.72 -0.72
C GLY A 238 7.14 35.68 -0.28
N ASP A 239 6.54 36.46 -1.18
CA ASP A 239 5.51 37.45 -0.83
C ASP A 239 4.23 36.78 -0.28
N ASP A 240 3.73 35.77 -0.99
CA ASP A 240 2.54 34.99 -0.57
C ASP A 240 2.85 34.21 0.72
N GLU A 241 4.05 33.65 0.86
CA GLU A 241 4.47 32.92 2.06
C GLU A 241 4.56 33.84 3.27
N GLN A 242 5.10 35.05 3.10
CA GLN A 242 5.17 36.06 4.14
C GLN A 242 3.78 36.52 4.60
N GLU A 243 2.85 36.68 3.66
CA GLU A 243 1.46 36.99 3.99
C GLU A 243 0.79 35.85 4.80
N ILE A 244 1.02 34.58 4.41
CA ILE A 244 0.54 33.43 5.18
C ILE A 244 1.15 33.39 6.59
N ILE A 245 2.45 33.67 6.76
CA ILE A 245 3.09 33.70 8.08
C ILE A 245 2.38 34.72 8.99
N ASN A 246 2.16 35.93 8.47
CA ASN A 246 1.51 37.00 9.22
C ASN A 246 0.07 36.64 9.61
N LEU A 247 -0.69 36.03 8.69
CA LEU A 247 -2.06 35.58 8.94
C LEU A 247 -2.11 34.40 9.92
N ALA A 248 -1.20 33.44 9.80
CA ALA A 248 -1.14 32.29 10.70
C ALA A 248 -0.82 32.68 12.14
N GLU A 249 0.00 33.72 12.35
CA GLU A 249 0.28 34.26 13.67
C GLU A 249 -0.89 35.08 14.20
N SER A 250 -1.34 36.10 13.45
CA SER A 250 -2.37 37.04 13.90
C SER A 250 -3.74 36.39 14.13
N LEU A 251 -4.07 35.34 13.37
CA LEU A 251 -5.35 34.64 13.44
C LEU A 251 -5.23 33.26 14.09
N PHE A 252 -4.11 32.95 14.78
CA PHE A 252 -3.86 31.62 15.32
C PHE A 252 -5.01 31.15 16.24
N ASN A 253 -5.43 31.98 17.19
CA ASN A 253 -6.51 31.62 18.12
C ASN A 253 -7.91 31.86 17.54
N ALA A 254 -8.04 32.83 16.61
CA ALA A 254 -9.34 33.24 16.07
C ALA A 254 -9.85 32.32 14.96
N LYS A 255 -8.98 31.97 14.01
CA LYS A 255 -9.29 31.07 12.88
C LYS A 255 -8.80 29.65 13.07
N LYS A 256 -7.87 29.42 13.99
CA LYS A 256 -7.30 28.10 14.28
C LYS A 256 -6.79 27.44 12.99
N PRO A 257 -5.81 28.02 12.28
CA PRO A 257 -5.15 27.34 11.18
C PRO A 257 -4.45 26.08 11.69
N LEU A 258 -4.12 25.14 10.79
CA LEU A 258 -3.48 23.89 11.17
C LEU A 258 -2.21 24.10 12.01
N TYR A 259 -1.39 25.10 11.66
CA TYR A 259 -0.20 25.50 12.38
C TYR A 259 0.16 26.96 12.11
N ARG A 260 1.08 27.48 12.94
CA ARG A 260 1.85 28.72 12.74
C ARG A 260 3.35 28.43 12.66
N PHE A 261 4.15 29.46 12.47
CA PHE A 261 5.61 29.36 12.28
C PHE A 261 6.37 29.87 13.50
N ASP A 262 7.63 29.46 13.63
CA ASP A 262 8.53 29.86 14.73
C ASP A 262 9.18 31.24 14.56
N ALA A 263 9.02 31.86 13.40
CA ALA A 263 9.56 33.18 13.11
C ALA A 263 8.59 34.03 12.30
N SER A 264 8.71 35.35 12.45
CA SER A 264 7.89 36.32 11.72
C SER A 264 8.37 36.58 10.28
N LEU A 265 9.61 36.22 9.94
CA LEU A 265 10.16 36.41 8.59
C LEU A 265 10.34 35.06 7.89
N TYR A 266 9.89 34.97 6.64
CA TYR A 266 9.98 33.76 5.81
C TYR A 266 11.38 33.12 5.78
N ARG A 267 12.43 33.93 5.66
CA ARG A 267 13.82 33.45 5.64
C ARG A 267 14.27 32.81 6.96
N ASN A 268 13.66 33.18 8.09
CA ASN A 268 14.05 32.72 9.42
C ASN A 268 13.20 31.55 9.92
N CYS A 269 12.10 31.21 9.25
CA CYS A 269 11.25 30.09 9.65
C CYS A 269 12.02 28.76 9.52
N SER A 270 12.02 27.97 10.58
CA SER A 270 12.71 26.67 10.64
C SER A 270 11.81 25.54 11.12
N SER A 271 10.68 25.88 11.74
CA SER A 271 9.74 24.93 12.32
C SER A 271 8.30 25.44 12.32
N ILE A 272 7.37 24.54 12.60
CA ILE A 272 5.95 24.84 12.77
C ILE A 272 5.48 24.48 14.18
N ASN A 273 4.48 25.22 14.64
CA ASN A 273 3.75 24.96 15.89
C ASN A 273 2.30 24.64 15.52
N LEU A 274 1.88 23.40 15.73
CA LEU A 274 0.52 22.95 15.43
C LEU A 274 -0.47 23.57 16.41
N HIS A 275 -1.68 23.84 15.94
CA HIS A 275 -2.75 24.31 16.81
C HIS A 275 -3.29 23.15 17.66
N PRO A 276 -3.42 23.30 19.00
CA PRO A 276 -3.87 22.22 19.88
C PRO A 276 -5.21 21.59 19.47
N ASP A 277 -6.21 22.40 19.14
CA ASP A 277 -7.53 21.89 18.69
C ASP A 277 -7.43 21.03 17.41
N TRP A 278 -6.50 21.34 16.51
CA TRP A 278 -6.27 20.52 15.32
C TRP A 278 -5.61 19.20 15.69
N VAL A 279 -4.69 19.20 16.64
CA VAL A 279 -4.05 17.95 17.09
C VAL A 279 -5.05 17.06 17.81
N SER A 280 -5.89 17.61 18.69
CA SER A 280 -6.99 16.87 19.31
C SER A 280 -7.98 16.31 18.28
N TYR A 281 -8.36 17.11 17.27
CA TYR A 281 -9.19 16.61 16.17
C TYR A 281 -8.51 15.47 15.40
N ILE A 282 -7.22 15.62 15.06
CA ILE A 282 -6.47 14.61 14.32
C ILE A 282 -6.29 13.33 15.15
N GLU A 283 -6.01 13.44 16.45
CA GLU A 283 -5.87 12.29 17.35
C GLU A 283 -7.16 11.47 17.38
N ASN A 284 -8.29 12.12 17.67
CA ASN A 284 -9.62 11.49 17.74
C ASN A 284 -10.10 10.90 16.39
N ASN A 285 -9.54 11.38 15.27
CA ASN A 285 -9.97 10.99 13.93
C ASN A 285 -8.82 10.40 13.07
N TYR A 286 -7.73 9.96 13.69
CA TYR A 286 -6.46 9.71 13.01
C TYR A 286 -6.61 8.74 11.83
N SER A 287 -7.28 7.61 12.05
CA SER A 287 -7.47 6.58 11.03
C SER A 287 -8.24 7.11 9.82
N ILE A 288 -9.25 7.95 10.04
CA ILE A 288 -10.08 8.52 8.96
C ILE A 288 -9.29 9.60 8.21
N VAL A 289 -8.62 10.51 8.93
CA VAL A 289 -7.78 11.56 8.32
C VAL A 289 -6.63 10.93 7.52
N ARG A 290 -5.99 9.88 8.05
CA ARG A 290 -4.93 9.12 7.38
C ARG A 290 -5.45 8.45 6.11
N ALA A 291 -6.57 7.73 6.20
CA ALA A 291 -7.18 7.09 5.03
C ALA A 291 -7.55 8.11 3.94
N TRP A 292 -8.10 9.26 4.34
CA TRP A 292 -8.44 10.35 3.42
C TRP A 292 -7.20 10.87 2.66
N VAL A 293 -6.10 11.20 3.35
CA VAL A 293 -4.90 11.67 2.65
C VAL A 293 -4.25 10.57 1.80
N CYS A 294 -4.26 9.32 2.26
CA CYS A 294 -3.77 8.18 1.48
C CYS A 294 -4.58 7.99 0.18
N TRP A 295 -5.90 8.21 0.23
CA TRP A 295 -6.77 8.17 -0.95
C TRP A 295 -6.47 9.32 -1.93
N GLU A 296 -6.29 10.54 -1.43
CA GLU A 296 -5.90 11.67 -2.27
C GLU A 296 -4.51 11.48 -2.89
N TRP A 297 -3.58 10.88 -2.14
CA TRP A 297 -2.26 10.50 -2.62
C TRP A 297 -2.32 9.42 -3.71
N LEU A 298 -3.13 8.37 -3.51
CA LEU A 298 -3.36 7.33 -4.50
C LEU A 298 -3.88 7.88 -5.81
N LYS A 299 -4.89 8.76 -5.76
CA LYS A 299 -5.43 9.41 -6.96
C LYS A 299 -4.35 10.16 -7.74
N TYR A 300 -3.49 10.90 -7.05
CA TYR A 300 -2.35 11.57 -7.67
C TYR A 300 -1.39 10.56 -8.32
N MET A 301 -1.00 9.52 -7.59
CA MET A 301 -0.02 8.53 -8.09
C MET A 301 -0.54 7.69 -9.24
N GLN A 302 -1.82 7.34 -9.27
CA GLN A 302 -2.44 6.64 -10.41
C GLN A 302 -2.40 7.49 -11.68
N GLN A 303 -2.67 8.81 -11.58
CA GLN A 303 -2.57 9.71 -12.73
C GLN A 303 -1.14 9.82 -13.27
N ARG A 304 -0.13 9.64 -12.42
CA ARG A 304 1.28 9.63 -12.83
C ARG A 304 1.76 8.26 -13.35
N ASN A 305 1.02 7.20 -13.07
CA ASN A 305 1.39 5.81 -13.36
C ASN A 305 0.22 5.02 -14.01
N PRO A 306 -0.36 5.51 -15.13
CA PRO A 306 -1.61 4.94 -15.66
C PRO A 306 -1.49 3.49 -16.16
N ASN A 307 -0.30 3.07 -16.59
CA ASN A 307 -0.05 1.74 -17.15
C ASN A 307 0.61 0.79 -16.15
N VAL A 308 0.75 1.19 -14.89
CA VAL A 308 1.48 0.43 -13.88
C VAL A 308 0.49 -0.44 -13.11
N PRO A 309 0.69 -1.78 -13.03
CA PRO A 309 -0.22 -2.62 -12.27
C PRO A 309 -0.16 -2.29 -10.78
N ALA A 310 -1.27 -2.51 -10.08
CA ALA A 310 -1.35 -2.51 -8.62
C ALA A 310 -0.73 -1.29 -7.91
N VAL A 311 -0.89 -0.07 -8.45
CA VAL A 311 -0.34 1.17 -7.86
C VAL A 311 -0.68 1.32 -6.37
N ALA A 312 -1.89 0.94 -5.96
CA ALA A 312 -2.32 1.01 -4.56
C ALA A 312 -1.43 0.19 -3.61
N ASN A 313 -0.94 -0.96 -4.06
CA ASN A 313 -0.07 -1.84 -3.26
C ASN A 313 1.38 -1.36 -3.21
N LYS A 314 1.72 -0.31 -3.95
CA LYS A 314 3.08 0.18 -4.18
C LYS A 314 3.36 1.55 -3.56
N LEU A 315 2.40 2.12 -2.81
CA LEU A 315 2.55 3.45 -2.23
C LEU A 315 3.29 3.47 -0.89
N PHE A 316 3.19 2.38 -0.14
CA PHE A 316 3.65 2.28 1.25
C PHE A 316 4.58 1.08 1.43
N PRO A 317 5.34 1.01 2.54
CA PRO A 317 6.10 -0.19 2.87
C PRO A 317 5.18 -1.43 2.85
N PRO A 318 5.62 -2.55 2.26
CA PRO A 318 4.85 -3.79 2.33
C PRO A 318 4.74 -4.22 3.80
N GLN A 319 3.52 -4.30 4.34
CA GLN A 319 3.33 -4.64 5.75
C GLN A 319 3.75 -6.08 6.06
N GLU A 320 3.49 -7.00 5.14
CA GLU A 320 4.01 -8.38 5.08
C GLU A 320 3.85 -8.88 3.64
N ARG A 321 4.80 -9.69 3.11
CA ARG A 321 4.57 -10.42 1.85
C ARG A 321 3.72 -11.64 2.14
N GLY A 322 2.74 -11.91 1.27
CA GLY A 322 1.86 -13.07 1.42
C GLY A 322 2.65 -14.38 1.54
N SER A 323 2.13 -15.32 2.33
CA SER A 323 2.75 -16.64 2.42
C SER A 323 2.64 -17.38 1.09
N LEU A 324 3.77 -17.87 0.59
CA LEU A 324 3.84 -18.70 -0.63
C LEU A 324 3.63 -20.20 -0.35
N ASN A 325 3.07 -20.56 0.80
CA ASN A 325 2.93 -21.96 1.22
C ASN A 325 2.07 -22.80 0.26
N SER A 326 1.02 -22.22 -0.32
CA SER A 326 0.14 -22.91 -1.29
C SER A 326 0.91 -23.26 -2.56
N GLN A 327 1.58 -22.26 -3.15
CA GLN A 327 2.38 -22.40 -4.37
C GLN A 327 3.58 -23.31 -4.15
N LYS A 328 4.21 -23.24 -2.96
CA LYS A 328 5.31 -24.14 -2.60
C LYS A 328 4.84 -25.58 -2.46
N SER A 329 3.66 -25.80 -1.91
CA SER A 329 3.04 -27.13 -1.81
C SER A 329 2.72 -27.69 -3.20
N TYR A 330 2.18 -26.87 -4.10
CA TYR A 330 1.93 -27.24 -5.50
C TYR A 330 3.20 -27.70 -6.22
N TRP A 331 4.26 -26.89 -6.19
CA TRP A 331 5.52 -27.26 -6.86
C TRP A 331 6.22 -28.46 -6.21
N LYS A 332 6.09 -28.63 -4.89
CA LYS A 332 6.59 -29.83 -4.19
C LYS A 332 5.88 -31.10 -4.67
N LEU A 333 4.57 -31.05 -4.91
CA LEU A 333 3.82 -32.19 -5.46
C LEU A 333 4.36 -32.60 -6.83
N ILE A 334 4.62 -31.62 -7.71
CA ILE A 334 5.13 -31.87 -9.07
C ILE A 334 6.57 -32.41 -9.03
N LEU A 335 7.44 -31.82 -8.20
CA LEU A 335 8.84 -32.26 -8.05
C LEU A 335 8.97 -33.68 -7.49
N ASN A 336 8.00 -34.16 -6.71
CA ASN A 336 7.97 -35.55 -6.26
C ASN A 336 7.61 -36.56 -7.36
N GLN A 337 7.07 -36.10 -8.49
CA GLN A 337 6.64 -36.95 -9.61
C GLN A 337 7.58 -36.84 -10.82
N THR A 338 8.44 -35.82 -10.86
CA THR A 338 9.23 -35.47 -12.04
C THR A 338 10.61 -34.93 -11.66
N ASN A 339 11.62 -35.26 -12.48
CA ASN A 339 12.95 -34.66 -12.37
C ASN A 339 12.97 -33.35 -13.17
N LEU A 340 12.72 -32.23 -12.49
CA LEU A 340 12.71 -30.90 -13.11
C LEU A 340 14.10 -30.26 -13.04
N GLN A 341 14.50 -29.62 -14.13
CA GLN A 341 15.66 -28.72 -14.12
C GLN A 341 15.21 -27.30 -13.84
N CYS A 342 16.01 -26.57 -13.06
CA CYS A 342 15.85 -25.13 -12.89
C CYS A 342 16.07 -24.43 -14.25
N ILE A 343 15.12 -23.60 -14.69
CA ILE A 343 15.24 -22.92 -16.00
C ILE A 343 16.47 -22.01 -16.10
N TYR A 344 16.94 -21.49 -14.95
CA TYR A 344 18.10 -20.61 -14.88
C TYR A 344 19.44 -21.37 -14.82
N SER A 345 19.68 -22.15 -13.76
CA SER A 345 20.95 -22.86 -13.54
C SER A 345 21.10 -24.18 -14.31
N LYS A 346 20.02 -24.68 -14.91
CA LYS A 346 19.92 -25.99 -15.60
C LYS A 346 20.21 -27.20 -14.70
N GLN A 347 20.39 -27.01 -13.39
CA GLN A 347 20.58 -28.08 -12.42
C GLN A 347 19.24 -28.70 -12.01
N ILE A 348 19.27 -29.97 -11.59
CA ILE A 348 18.08 -30.71 -11.16
C ILE A 348 17.60 -30.20 -9.80
N LEU A 349 16.33 -29.84 -9.69
CA LEU A 349 15.72 -29.29 -8.48
C LEU A 349 15.37 -30.40 -7.48
N PRO A 350 15.77 -30.27 -6.20
CA PRO A 350 15.37 -31.22 -5.17
C PRO A 350 13.94 -30.93 -4.68
N PRO A 351 13.08 -31.94 -4.41
CA PRO A 351 11.70 -31.73 -3.98
C PRO A 351 11.54 -31.04 -2.61
N HIS A 352 12.59 -31.07 -1.78
CA HIS A 352 12.54 -30.60 -0.40
C HIS A 352 13.40 -29.35 -0.13
N SER A 353 14.20 -28.91 -1.10
CA SER A 353 15.17 -27.81 -0.91
C SER A 353 15.16 -26.84 -2.08
N PHE A 354 14.03 -26.14 -2.25
CA PHE A 354 13.86 -25.10 -3.26
C PHE A 354 13.16 -23.86 -2.69
N SER A 355 13.31 -22.75 -3.40
CA SER A 355 12.54 -21.51 -3.22
C SER A 355 11.66 -21.26 -4.44
N LEU A 356 10.68 -20.37 -4.30
CA LEU A 356 9.92 -19.89 -5.45
C LEU A 356 10.48 -18.55 -5.90
N ASP A 357 10.64 -18.41 -7.22
CA ASP A 357 10.95 -17.15 -7.88
C ASP A 357 9.71 -16.62 -8.60
N HIS A 358 9.51 -15.31 -8.51
CA HIS A 358 8.56 -14.59 -9.36
C HIS A 358 9.23 -14.25 -10.69
N PHE A 359 8.80 -14.85 -11.79
CA PHE A 359 9.42 -14.65 -13.11
C PHE A 359 9.45 -13.16 -13.47
N LEU A 360 8.31 -12.46 -13.37
CA LEU A 360 8.27 -11.01 -13.26
C LEU A 360 8.49 -10.58 -11.80
N PRO A 361 9.41 -9.65 -11.49
CA PRO A 361 9.70 -9.22 -10.13
C PRO A 361 8.44 -8.88 -9.31
N TRP A 362 8.38 -9.34 -8.06
CA TRP A 362 7.27 -9.02 -7.16
C TRP A 362 7.12 -7.50 -6.95
N SER A 363 8.22 -6.75 -6.87
CA SER A 363 8.18 -5.29 -6.78
C SER A 363 7.59 -4.63 -8.03
N PHE A 364 7.51 -5.33 -9.16
CA PHE A 364 6.79 -4.88 -10.34
C PHE A 364 5.32 -5.32 -10.36
N VAL A 365 4.98 -6.56 -10.03
CA VAL A 365 3.59 -7.05 -10.16
C VAL A 365 2.73 -6.85 -8.90
N ALA A 366 3.35 -6.80 -7.73
CA ALA A 366 2.73 -6.68 -6.40
C ALA A 366 1.62 -7.72 -6.13
N HIS A 367 1.82 -8.95 -6.57
CA HIS A 367 0.95 -10.11 -6.32
C HIS A 367 1.74 -11.42 -6.33
N ASP A 368 1.14 -12.47 -5.77
CA ASP A 368 1.72 -13.82 -5.66
C ASP A 368 1.00 -14.86 -6.53
N GLN A 369 0.50 -14.42 -7.69
CA GLN A 369 -0.23 -15.30 -8.60
C GLN A 369 0.63 -16.48 -9.10
N PRO A 370 0.07 -17.71 -9.13
CA PRO A 370 0.83 -18.93 -9.40
C PRO A 370 1.40 -18.97 -10.83
N TRP A 371 0.72 -18.36 -11.81
CA TRP A 371 1.20 -18.27 -13.18
C TRP A 371 2.53 -17.51 -13.31
N ASN A 372 2.90 -16.70 -12.32
CA ASN A 372 4.17 -15.98 -12.29
C ASN A 372 5.24 -16.65 -11.42
N LEU A 373 4.96 -17.81 -10.81
CA LEU A 373 5.82 -18.44 -9.80
C LEU A 373 6.38 -19.78 -10.26
N ILE A 374 7.70 -19.95 -10.17
CA ILE A 374 8.41 -21.19 -10.52
C ILE A 374 9.41 -21.62 -9.43
N PRO A 375 9.72 -22.93 -9.32
CA PRO A 375 10.72 -23.41 -8.39
C PRO A 375 12.13 -23.11 -8.91
N THR A 376 12.99 -22.68 -8.00
CA THR A 376 14.42 -22.46 -8.26
C THR A 376 15.25 -22.66 -6.98
N PHE A 377 16.57 -22.63 -7.09
CA PHE A 377 17.46 -22.67 -5.94
C PHE A 377 17.46 -21.33 -5.18
N PRO A 378 17.55 -21.33 -3.84
CA PRO A 378 17.59 -20.10 -3.04
C PRO A 378 18.65 -19.09 -3.50
N GLU A 379 19.85 -19.56 -3.84
CA GLU A 379 20.97 -18.75 -4.33
C GLU A 379 20.71 -18.15 -5.71
N VAL A 380 20.00 -18.87 -6.58
CA VAL A 380 19.59 -18.39 -7.91
C VAL A 380 18.52 -17.31 -7.77
N ASN A 381 17.51 -17.56 -6.92
CA ASN A 381 16.45 -16.58 -6.59
C ASN A 381 17.06 -15.31 -6.00
N SER A 382 17.99 -15.45 -5.06
CA SER A 382 18.68 -14.32 -4.45
C SER A 382 19.53 -13.55 -5.47
N SER A 383 20.16 -14.24 -6.43
CA SER A 383 20.92 -13.60 -7.52
C SER A 383 20.02 -12.82 -8.47
N LYS A 384 18.84 -13.39 -8.82
CA LYS A 384 17.85 -12.74 -9.68
C LYS A 384 17.16 -11.55 -8.99
N SER A 385 16.87 -11.64 -7.69
CA SER A 385 16.31 -10.54 -6.90
C SER A 385 15.14 -9.84 -7.62
N ASN A 386 15.18 -8.51 -7.75
CA ASN A 386 14.19 -7.69 -8.44
C ASN A 386 14.51 -7.47 -9.95
N TYR A 387 15.38 -8.29 -10.55
CA TYR A 387 15.70 -8.18 -11.98
C TYR A 387 14.71 -8.99 -12.85
N LEU A 388 14.53 -8.53 -14.08
CA LEU A 388 13.81 -9.28 -15.11
C LEU A 388 14.71 -10.39 -15.67
N PRO A 389 14.24 -11.64 -15.79
CA PRO A 389 14.98 -12.67 -16.52
C PRO A 389 15.23 -12.24 -17.96
N ASP A 390 16.37 -12.64 -18.50
CA ASP A 390 16.62 -12.55 -19.94
C ASP A 390 15.51 -13.24 -20.75
N ARG A 391 15.24 -12.71 -21.94
CA ARG A 391 14.19 -13.20 -22.84
C ARG A 391 14.41 -14.67 -23.19
N ASP A 392 15.65 -15.14 -23.23
CA ASP A 392 15.99 -16.52 -23.57
C ASP A 392 15.37 -17.55 -22.60
N TYR A 393 15.06 -17.15 -21.37
CA TYR A 393 14.38 -18.01 -20.39
C TYR A 393 12.87 -18.15 -20.63
N PHE A 394 12.26 -17.35 -21.51
CA PHE A 394 10.81 -17.29 -21.67
C PHE A 394 10.21 -18.64 -22.12
N ASP A 395 10.78 -19.26 -23.17
CA ASP A 395 10.25 -20.52 -23.69
C ASP A 395 10.34 -21.66 -22.66
N GLU A 396 11.40 -21.65 -21.86
CA GLU A 396 11.65 -22.66 -20.83
C GLU A 396 10.75 -22.44 -19.61
N PHE A 397 10.49 -21.18 -19.26
CA PHE A 397 9.49 -20.80 -18.27
C PHE A 397 8.09 -21.29 -18.65
N VAL A 398 7.65 -21.04 -19.90
CA VAL A 398 6.33 -21.47 -20.37
C VAL A 398 6.22 -23.00 -20.36
N ARG A 399 7.24 -23.71 -20.86
CA ARG A 399 7.27 -25.18 -20.82
C ARG A 399 7.22 -25.72 -19.39
N LEU A 400 7.90 -25.08 -18.44
CA LEU A 400 7.86 -25.47 -17.03
C LEU A 400 6.47 -25.28 -16.43
N GLN A 401 5.80 -24.16 -16.70
CA GLN A 401 4.42 -23.91 -16.26
C GLN A 401 3.46 -24.96 -16.86
N HIS A 402 3.53 -25.20 -18.17
CA HIS A 402 2.72 -26.21 -18.86
C HIS A 402 2.93 -27.62 -18.30
N LEU A 403 4.18 -28.00 -18.03
CA LEU A 403 4.51 -29.28 -17.40
C LEU A 403 3.90 -29.37 -16.00
N GLY A 404 4.02 -28.32 -15.19
CA GLY A 404 3.41 -28.27 -13.86
C GLY A 404 1.89 -28.46 -13.90
N LEU A 405 1.21 -27.78 -14.84
CA LEU A 405 -0.23 -27.90 -15.05
C LEU A 405 -0.62 -29.32 -15.50
N SER A 406 0.14 -29.89 -16.43
CA SER A 406 -0.10 -31.24 -16.97
C SER A 406 0.12 -32.35 -15.94
N VAL A 407 1.13 -32.21 -15.07
CA VAL A 407 1.41 -33.17 -14.01
C VAL A 407 0.38 -33.03 -12.88
N SER A 408 0.12 -31.79 -12.45
CA SER A 408 -0.83 -31.51 -11.37
C SER A 408 -2.24 -31.99 -11.69
N GLN A 409 -2.70 -31.83 -12.94
CA GLN A 409 -4.01 -32.31 -13.39
C GLN A 409 -4.19 -33.83 -13.21
N LYS A 410 -3.11 -34.60 -13.37
CA LYS A 410 -3.15 -36.07 -13.25
C LYS A 410 -3.13 -36.56 -11.80
N ILE A 411 -2.56 -35.76 -10.89
CA ILE A 411 -2.32 -36.18 -9.49
C ILE A 411 -3.27 -35.51 -8.49
N MET A 412 -3.82 -34.35 -8.81
CA MET A 412 -4.76 -33.63 -7.96
C MET A 412 -6.20 -34.06 -8.27
N GLY A 413 -7.09 -33.96 -7.28
CA GLY A 413 -8.52 -34.12 -7.53
C GLY A 413 -9.04 -32.99 -8.42
N ASN A 414 -10.00 -33.28 -9.32
CA ASN A 414 -10.49 -32.33 -10.33
C ASN A 414 -10.85 -30.95 -9.76
N GLN A 415 -11.67 -30.91 -8.69
CA GLN A 415 -12.07 -29.64 -8.07
C GLN A 415 -10.89 -28.89 -7.43
N GLN A 416 -9.96 -29.62 -6.83
CA GLN A 416 -8.77 -29.03 -6.23
C GLN A 416 -7.89 -28.38 -7.29
N TRP A 417 -7.75 -29.05 -8.44
CA TRP A 417 -7.00 -28.53 -9.58
C TRP A 417 -7.67 -27.29 -10.16
N ILE A 418 -8.97 -27.33 -10.46
CA ILE A 418 -9.75 -26.18 -10.96
C ILE A 418 -9.59 -24.95 -10.05
N ASN A 419 -9.74 -25.13 -8.74
CA ASN A 419 -9.56 -24.03 -7.78
C ASN A 419 -8.15 -23.45 -7.79
N TYR A 420 -7.12 -24.29 -7.98
CA TYR A 420 -5.73 -23.83 -8.03
C TYR A 420 -5.40 -23.09 -9.34
N VAL A 421 -5.98 -23.53 -10.46
CA VAL A 421 -5.67 -22.97 -11.78
C VAL A 421 -6.55 -21.77 -12.18
N GLU A 422 -7.54 -21.40 -11.36
CA GLU A 422 -8.41 -20.26 -11.61
C GLU A 422 -7.62 -18.98 -11.98
N PRO A 423 -6.52 -18.60 -11.29
CA PRO A 423 -5.76 -17.42 -11.68
C PRO A 423 -5.10 -17.53 -13.05
N TYR A 424 -4.72 -18.74 -13.49
CA TYR A 424 -4.21 -18.93 -14.86
C TYR A 424 -5.30 -18.64 -15.89
N ILE A 425 -6.54 -19.06 -15.64
CA ILE A 425 -7.68 -18.83 -16.52
C ILE A 425 -8.03 -17.34 -16.56
N THR A 426 -8.22 -16.73 -15.41
CA THR A 426 -8.74 -15.36 -15.33
C THR A 426 -7.70 -14.30 -15.66
N ASP A 427 -6.44 -14.47 -15.25
CA ASP A 427 -5.39 -13.48 -15.51
C ASP A 427 -4.78 -13.63 -16.91
N LEU A 428 -4.61 -14.87 -17.42
CA LEU A 428 -4.08 -15.11 -18.77
C LEU A 428 -5.17 -15.12 -19.85
N LYS A 429 -6.45 -14.93 -19.47
CA LYS A 429 -7.60 -14.88 -20.38
C LYS A 429 -7.76 -16.13 -21.24
N ILE A 430 -7.58 -17.30 -20.61
CA ILE A 430 -7.78 -18.60 -21.26
C ILE A 430 -9.25 -18.99 -21.11
N ALA A 431 -9.86 -19.55 -22.16
CA ALA A 431 -11.31 -19.73 -22.23
C ALA A 431 -11.86 -20.81 -21.27
N GLU A 432 -11.13 -21.90 -21.06
CA GLU A 432 -11.52 -23.05 -20.24
C GLU A 432 -10.29 -23.81 -19.76
N GLU A 433 -10.45 -24.66 -18.74
CA GLU A 433 -9.35 -25.29 -18.02
C GLU A 433 -8.53 -26.26 -18.87
N ASN A 434 -9.18 -27.00 -19.78
CA ASN A 434 -8.48 -27.96 -20.64
C ASN A 434 -7.47 -27.28 -21.59
N ASN A 435 -7.69 -26.01 -21.94
CA ASN A 435 -6.78 -25.26 -22.79
C ASN A 435 -5.45 -24.94 -22.10
N LEU A 436 -5.37 -25.03 -20.77
CA LEU A 436 -4.10 -24.93 -20.02
C LEU A 436 -3.15 -26.10 -20.32
N LEU A 437 -3.69 -27.22 -20.82
CA LEU A 437 -2.93 -28.42 -21.13
C LEU A 437 -2.42 -28.43 -22.59
N ASP A 438 -2.77 -27.43 -23.39
CA ASP A 438 -2.21 -27.23 -24.73
C ASP A 438 -1.04 -26.23 -24.67
N LEU A 439 0.15 -26.70 -25.06
CA LEU A 439 1.37 -25.90 -24.98
C LEU A 439 1.33 -24.67 -25.90
N GLN A 440 0.68 -24.75 -27.06
CA GLN A 440 0.60 -23.62 -27.99
C GLN A 440 -0.36 -22.56 -27.47
N ILE A 441 -1.52 -22.98 -26.94
CA ILE A 441 -2.50 -22.05 -26.36
C ILE A 441 -1.89 -21.32 -25.16
N ILE A 442 -1.29 -22.06 -24.22
CA ILE A 442 -0.70 -21.43 -23.03
C ILE A 442 0.50 -20.54 -23.39
N LYS A 443 1.33 -20.93 -24.36
CA LYS A 443 2.42 -20.09 -24.86
C LYS A 443 1.91 -18.77 -25.42
N SER A 444 0.88 -18.83 -26.26
CA SER A 444 0.26 -17.62 -26.84
C SER A 444 -0.33 -16.70 -25.76
N ALA A 445 -0.96 -17.27 -24.72
CA ALA A 445 -1.49 -16.53 -23.60
C ALA A 445 -0.37 -15.84 -22.77
N TYR A 446 0.71 -16.56 -22.46
CA TYR A 446 1.88 -15.98 -21.79
C TYR A 446 2.54 -14.90 -22.65
N GLU A 447 2.70 -15.08 -23.96
CA GLU A 447 3.28 -14.08 -24.85
C GLU A 447 2.46 -12.78 -24.85
N SER A 448 1.14 -12.92 -24.92
CA SER A 448 0.20 -11.80 -24.92
C SER A 448 0.16 -11.04 -23.60
N THR A 449 0.38 -11.73 -22.47
CA THR A 449 0.36 -11.12 -21.13
C THR A 449 1.72 -10.61 -20.68
N LEU A 450 2.78 -11.41 -20.79
CA LEU A 450 4.10 -11.08 -20.23
C LEU A 450 4.85 -10.07 -21.10
N THR A 451 4.76 -10.14 -22.43
CA THR A 451 5.53 -9.23 -23.30
C THR A 451 5.21 -7.75 -23.04
N PRO A 452 3.93 -7.34 -22.93
CA PRO A 452 3.59 -5.97 -22.55
C PRO A 452 4.06 -5.61 -21.13
N LEU A 453 3.92 -6.54 -20.17
CA LEU A 453 4.33 -6.34 -18.79
C LEU A 453 5.84 -6.12 -18.65
N VAL A 454 6.66 -6.96 -19.30
CA VAL A 454 8.13 -6.79 -19.37
C VAL A 454 8.47 -5.43 -19.97
N SER A 455 7.82 -5.04 -21.07
CA SER A 455 8.05 -3.75 -21.71
C SER A 455 7.72 -2.56 -20.78
N ILE A 456 6.67 -2.68 -19.96
CA ILE A 456 6.31 -1.67 -18.96
C ILE A 456 7.35 -1.63 -17.83
N ALA A 457 7.77 -2.79 -17.32
CA ALA A 457 8.78 -2.89 -16.27
C ALA A 457 10.12 -2.27 -16.71
N ILE A 458 10.61 -2.57 -17.92
CA ILE A 458 11.85 -1.97 -18.45
C ILE A 458 11.74 -0.45 -18.52
N ARG A 459 10.61 0.09 -18.99
CA ARG A 459 10.37 1.54 -19.03
C ARG A 459 10.28 2.20 -17.66
N GLN A 460 9.98 1.43 -16.60
CA GLN A 460 10.05 1.90 -15.21
C GLN A 460 11.46 1.83 -14.61
N GLY A 461 12.44 1.27 -15.32
CA GLY A 461 13.82 1.16 -14.87
C GLY A 461 14.17 -0.17 -14.21
N PHE A 462 13.36 -1.22 -14.40
CA PHE A 462 13.78 -2.59 -14.14
C PHE A 462 14.80 -3.03 -15.19
N THR A 463 15.86 -3.72 -14.77
CA THR A 463 16.95 -4.18 -15.65
C THR A 463 16.93 -5.69 -15.80
N THR A 464 17.53 -6.17 -16.88
CA THR A 464 17.59 -7.60 -17.23
C THR A 464 18.72 -8.31 -16.48
N TRP A 465 18.55 -9.61 -16.29
CA TRP A 465 19.47 -10.49 -15.60
C TRP A 465 19.56 -11.85 -16.29
N SER A 466 20.78 -12.39 -16.33
CA SER A 466 21.06 -13.75 -16.77
C SER A 466 21.88 -14.45 -15.69
N TYR A 467 21.56 -15.71 -15.40
CA TYR A 467 22.35 -16.51 -14.47
C TYR A 467 23.74 -16.77 -15.06
N ARG A 468 24.78 -16.59 -14.25
CA ARG A 468 26.18 -16.76 -14.65
C ARG A 468 26.83 -17.91 -13.92
#